data_AF-A0A7V9KHY4-F1
#
_entry.id   AF-A0A7V9KHY4-F1
#
_cell.length_a   1.000
_cell.length_b   1.000
_cell.length_c   1.000
_cell.angle_alpha   90.00
_cell.angle_beta   90.00
_cell.angle_gamma   90.00
#
_symmetry.space_group_name_H-M   'P 1'
#
loop_
_entity.id
_entity.type
_entity.pdbx_description
1 polymer ?
#
loop_
_entity_poly.entity_id
_entity_poly.type
_entity_poly.pdbx_seq_one_letter_code
_entity_poly.pdbx_strand_id
1 'polypeptide(L)'
;MNDRLKAAFVGAVSGIAGVTKVAAQEDIAAAGNGGTANASANGGAVALGDVNSGGNAGNAISVGDTGSLICDKYGKCYGSDGGGVSVDGGAVANSTTIDISADGGTAIADASGGDYNIAFVS
;
A
#
# COMPACT_ATOMS: atom_id res chain seq x y z
N MET A 1 -79.39 11.39 -46.65
CA MET A 1 -78.73 11.11 -45.34
C MET A 1 -77.55 10.15 -45.60
N ASN A 2 -76.67 10.46 -46.58
CA ASN A 2 -75.76 9.46 -47.17
C ASN A 2 -74.28 9.89 -47.26
N ASP A 3 -73.90 11.05 -46.71
CA ASP A 3 -72.53 11.56 -46.88
C ASP A 3 -71.66 11.43 -45.62
N ARG A 4 -72.24 11.03 -44.49
CA ARG A 4 -71.49 10.82 -43.23
C ARG A 4 -70.94 9.40 -43.06
N LEU A 5 -71.40 8.44 -43.88
CA LEU A 5 -70.92 7.05 -43.82
C LEU A 5 -69.66 6.82 -44.68
N LYS A 6 -69.38 7.69 -45.67
CA LYS A 6 -68.24 7.54 -46.58
C LYS A 6 -66.91 8.01 -45.99
N ALA A 7 -66.92 8.90 -44.99
CA ALA A 7 -65.70 9.41 -44.35
C ALA A 7 -65.07 8.40 -43.36
N ALA A 8 -65.83 7.40 -42.89
CA ALA A 8 -65.36 6.46 -41.88
C ALA A 8 -64.58 5.25 -42.46
N PHE A 9 -64.62 5.01 -43.77
CA PHE A 9 -64.02 3.81 -44.38
C PHE A 9 -62.69 4.06 -45.11
N VAL A 10 -62.21 5.30 -45.17
CA VAL A 10 -60.92 5.64 -45.81
C VAL A 10 -59.77 5.74 -44.81
N GLY A 11 -60.05 5.80 -43.50
CA GLY A 11 -59.01 5.91 -42.46
C GLY A 11 -58.37 4.59 -42.02
N ALA A 12 -58.89 3.44 -42.45
CA ALA A 12 -58.54 2.14 -41.85
C ALA A 12 -57.50 1.30 -42.63
N VAL A 13 -56.87 1.81 -43.70
CA VAL A 13 -56.03 0.98 -44.60
C VAL A 13 -54.55 1.38 -44.70
N SER A 14 -54.06 2.42 -44.02
CA SER A 14 -52.62 2.79 -44.11
C SER A 14 -51.79 2.49 -42.85
N GLY A 15 -52.21 1.49 -42.07
CA GLY A 15 -51.51 1.03 -40.86
C GLY A 15 -50.26 0.16 -41.06
N ILE A 16 -49.67 0.04 -42.26
CA ILE A 16 -48.59 -0.94 -42.52
C ILE A 16 -47.49 -0.39 -43.44
N ALA A 17 -46.85 0.72 -43.06
CA ALA A 17 -45.61 1.17 -43.74
C ALA A 17 -44.66 2.00 -42.86
N GLY A 18 -44.82 1.95 -41.53
CA GLY A 18 -44.03 2.77 -40.59
C GLY A 18 -43.49 2.02 -39.37
N VAL A 19 -43.68 0.70 -39.28
CA VAL A 19 -43.11 -0.10 -38.19
C VAL A 19 -41.66 -0.46 -38.51
N THR A 20 -40.78 0.54 -38.64
CA THR A 20 -39.32 0.36 -38.73
C THR A 20 -38.57 0.92 -37.54
N LYS A 21 -39.25 1.16 -36.42
CA LYS A 21 -38.66 1.23 -35.08
C LYS A 21 -39.63 0.67 -34.04
N VAL A 22 -39.64 -0.65 -33.86
CA VAL A 22 -39.89 -1.21 -32.52
C VAL A 22 -38.53 -1.22 -31.81
N ALA A 23 -37.97 -0.03 -31.59
CA ALA A 23 -37.14 0.13 -30.40
C ALA A 23 -38.14 0.16 -29.25
N ALA A 24 -37.89 -0.57 -28.16
CA ALA A 24 -38.62 -0.31 -26.94
C ALA A 24 -38.60 1.20 -26.68
N GLN A 25 -39.76 1.80 -26.45
CA GLN A 25 -39.83 3.18 -25.98
C GLN A 25 -39.22 3.19 -24.57
N GLU A 26 -37.91 3.43 -24.48
CA GLU A 26 -37.18 3.52 -23.20
C GLU A 26 -37.34 4.94 -22.63
N ASP A 27 -38.54 5.29 -22.20
CA ASP A 27 -38.66 6.41 -21.28
C ASP A 27 -38.28 5.89 -19.88
N ILE A 28 -37.04 6.11 -19.47
CA ILE A 28 -36.54 5.71 -18.14
C ILE A 28 -36.59 6.94 -17.22
N ALA A 29 -37.58 6.97 -16.32
CA ALA A 29 -37.63 7.89 -15.19
C ALA A 29 -36.86 7.29 -13.99
N ALA A 30 -35.78 7.95 -13.57
CA ALA A 30 -34.92 7.53 -12.47
C ALA A 30 -34.87 8.60 -11.37
N ALA A 31 -35.18 8.22 -10.13
CA ALA A 31 -35.25 9.11 -8.97
C ALA A 31 -34.69 8.38 -7.73
N GLY A 32 -33.71 8.97 -7.05
CA GLY A 32 -33.11 8.36 -5.85
C GLY A 32 -32.12 7.24 -6.13
N ASN A 33 -31.63 7.13 -7.37
CA ASN A 33 -30.64 6.13 -7.69
C ASN A 33 -29.29 6.54 -7.10
N GLY A 34 -28.82 5.73 -6.16
CA GLY A 34 -27.44 5.76 -5.69
C GLY A 34 -26.43 5.47 -6.80
N GLY A 35 -25.18 5.85 -6.58
CA GLY A 35 -24.10 5.69 -7.55
C GLY A 35 -23.37 4.34 -7.47
N THR A 36 -22.30 4.20 -8.25
CA THR A 36 -21.25 3.21 -7.96
C THR A 36 -20.23 3.87 -7.05
N ALA A 37 -20.04 3.36 -5.84
CA ALA A 37 -18.97 3.82 -4.95
C ALA A 37 -17.91 2.74 -4.81
N ASN A 38 -16.69 3.08 -5.21
CA ASN A 38 -15.52 2.24 -5.06
C ASN A 38 -14.52 2.98 -4.18
N ALA A 39 -14.10 2.37 -3.08
CA ALA A 39 -13.03 2.90 -2.25
C ALA A 39 -11.96 1.82 -2.09
N SER A 40 -10.70 2.25 -2.16
CA SER A 40 -9.54 1.37 -2.07
C SER A 40 -8.56 1.92 -1.05
N ALA A 41 -8.14 1.04 -0.15
CA ALA A 41 -7.19 1.27 0.92
C ALA A 41 -5.88 0.52 0.63
N ASN A 42 -5.51 0.41 -0.64
CA ASN A 42 -4.37 -0.43 -1.01
C ASN A 42 -3.08 0.14 -0.40
N GLY A 43 -2.37 -0.71 0.33
CA GLY A 43 -1.00 -0.46 0.75
C GLY A 43 -0.03 -0.50 -0.43
N GLY A 44 1.24 -0.21 -0.12
CA GLY A 44 2.33 -0.25 -1.09
C GLY A 44 2.94 -1.64 -1.26
N ALA A 45 3.90 -1.74 -2.17
CA ALA A 45 4.87 -2.83 -2.18
C ALA A 45 6.18 -2.30 -1.61
N VAL A 46 6.83 -3.08 -0.73
CA VAL A 46 8.19 -2.78 -0.30
C VAL A 46 9.12 -3.87 -0.76
N ALA A 47 10.16 -3.47 -1.50
CA ALA A 47 11.28 -4.32 -1.87
C ALA A 47 12.51 -3.89 -1.08
N LEU A 48 13.13 -4.85 -0.41
CA LEU A 48 14.39 -4.65 0.30
C LEU A 48 15.47 -5.47 -0.40
N GLY A 49 16.59 -4.81 -0.71
CA GLY A 49 17.79 -5.48 -1.20
C GLY A 49 18.62 -6.07 -0.07
N ASP A 50 19.90 -6.29 -0.32
CA ASP A 50 20.79 -6.81 0.71
C ASP A 50 20.93 -5.84 1.88
N VAL A 51 20.71 -6.36 3.09
CA VAL A 51 20.97 -5.65 4.35
C VAL A 51 22.30 -6.13 4.88
N ASN A 52 23.35 -5.34 4.62
CA ASN A 52 24.65 -5.61 5.18
C ASN A 52 24.84 -4.81 6.47
N SER A 53 24.79 -5.54 7.59
CA SER A 53 25.04 -5.02 8.94
C SER A 53 26.52 -4.65 9.17
N GLY A 54 27.41 -4.95 8.21
CA GLY A 54 28.83 -4.63 8.23
C GLY A 54 29.74 -5.79 8.64
N GLY A 55 31.00 -5.71 8.19
CA GLY A 55 32.13 -6.58 8.55
C GLY A 55 32.76 -6.16 9.88
N ASN A 56 32.00 -6.35 10.96
CA ASN A 56 32.46 -6.01 12.29
C ASN A 56 33.51 -7.01 12.75
N ALA A 57 34.77 -6.71 12.48
CA ALA A 57 35.86 -7.21 13.30
C ALA A 57 35.80 -6.41 14.61
N GLY A 58 35.55 -7.11 15.72
CA GLY A 58 35.64 -6.50 17.05
C GLY A 58 37.05 -6.00 17.36
N ASN A 59 37.33 -5.73 18.63
CA ASN A 59 38.63 -5.19 19.00
C ASN A 59 39.73 -6.26 18.85
N ALA A 60 40.70 -6.01 17.98
CA ALA A 60 41.92 -6.80 17.89
C ALA A 60 42.97 -6.19 18.83
N ILE A 61 43.37 -6.93 19.87
CA ILE A 61 44.30 -6.43 20.88
C ILE A 61 45.51 -7.35 20.96
N SER A 62 46.66 -6.81 20.60
CA SER A 62 47.95 -7.48 20.76
C SER A 62 48.67 -6.85 21.94
N VAL A 63 49.14 -7.69 22.86
CA VAL A 63 49.96 -7.29 24.00
C VAL A 63 51.37 -7.84 23.78
N GLY A 64 52.36 -6.95 23.81
CA GLY A 64 53.77 -7.30 23.71
C GLY A 64 54.35 -7.79 25.03
N ASP A 65 55.67 -7.70 25.19
CA ASP A 65 56.32 -8.01 26.46
C ASP A 65 55.87 -7.00 27.55
N THR A 66 55.25 -7.52 28.60
CA THR A 66 54.66 -6.73 29.70
C THR A 66 55.54 -6.71 30.95
N GLY A 67 56.67 -7.41 30.92
CA GLY A 67 57.61 -7.44 32.02
C GLY A 67 58.61 -6.28 31.92
N SER A 68 58.61 -5.38 32.90
CA SER A 68 59.85 -4.68 33.25
C SER A 68 60.79 -5.72 33.87
N LEU A 69 61.53 -6.44 33.04
CA LEU A 69 62.59 -7.32 33.52
C LEU A 69 63.78 -6.45 33.93
N ILE A 70 64.14 -6.50 35.20
CA ILE A 70 65.45 -5.98 35.65
C ILE A 70 66.40 -7.16 35.67
N CYS A 71 67.40 -7.10 34.80
CA CYS A 71 68.43 -8.13 34.70
C CYS A 71 69.67 -7.72 35.48
N ASP A 72 70.22 -8.65 36.26
CA ASP A 72 71.54 -8.47 36.84
C ASP A 72 72.65 -8.58 35.79
N LYS A 73 73.88 -8.20 36.17
CA LYS A 73 75.05 -8.25 35.28
C LYS A 73 75.47 -9.67 34.84
N TYR A 74 74.82 -10.71 35.36
CA TYR A 74 75.06 -12.12 35.04
C TYR A 74 73.92 -12.72 34.19
N GLY A 75 72.96 -11.90 33.77
CA GLY A 75 71.88 -12.28 32.87
C GLY A 75 70.70 -12.96 33.57
N LYS A 76 70.62 -12.95 34.91
CA LYS A 76 69.42 -13.38 35.63
C LYS A 76 68.46 -12.21 35.73
N CYS A 77 67.26 -12.36 35.19
CA CYS A 77 66.23 -11.34 35.21
C CYS A 77 65.14 -11.69 36.22
N TYR A 78 64.73 -10.69 37.01
CA TYR A 78 63.63 -10.80 37.95
C TYR A 78 62.50 -9.88 37.49
N GLY A 79 61.25 -10.31 37.69
CA GLY A 79 60.11 -9.44 37.42
C GLY A 79 60.15 -8.23 38.35
N SER A 80 59.98 -7.02 37.82
CA SER A 80 59.74 -5.85 38.67
C SER A 80 58.35 -5.96 39.29
N ASP A 81 58.23 -5.79 40.61
CA ASP A 81 57.02 -6.00 41.43
C ASP A 81 55.83 -5.04 41.15
N GLY A 82 55.65 -4.50 39.94
CA GLY A 82 54.67 -3.42 39.73
C GLY A 82 54.18 -3.15 38.31
N GLY A 83 54.17 -4.12 37.40
CA GLY A 83 53.81 -3.88 36.00
C GLY A 83 52.74 -4.80 35.44
N GLY A 84 51.61 -4.98 36.12
CA GLY A 84 50.50 -5.75 35.55
C GLY A 84 49.85 -4.99 34.38
N VAL A 85 49.82 -5.58 33.18
CA VAL A 85 49.08 -5.00 32.05
C VAL A 85 47.62 -5.45 32.14
N SER A 86 46.74 -4.49 32.39
CA SER A 86 45.30 -4.67 32.28
C SER A 86 44.84 -4.31 30.88
N VAL A 87 44.19 -5.24 30.20
CA VAL A 87 43.59 -5.02 28.89
C VAL A 87 42.09 -5.20 29.01
N ASP A 88 41.35 -4.13 28.79
CA ASP A 88 39.90 -4.20 28.57
C ASP A 88 39.63 -3.99 27.08
N GLY A 89 39.11 -5.04 26.45
CA GLY A 89 38.71 -4.99 25.06
C GLY A 89 37.37 -4.34 24.82
N GLY A 90 36.69 -3.83 25.85
CA GLY A 90 35.42 -3.13 25.75
C GLY A 90 34.30 -3.99 25.17
N ALA A 91 33.11 -3.41 25.11
CA ALA A 91 31.96 -4.03 24.43
C ALA A 91 31.94 -3.60 22.95
N VAL A 92 31.81 -4.57 22.06
CA VAL A 92 31.53 -4.32 20.64
C VAL A 92 30.10 -4.76 20.35
N ALA A 93 29.27 -3.82 19.96
CA ALA A 93 27.90 -4.09 19.54
C ALA A 93 27.67 -3.49 18.16
N ASN A 94 27.00 -4.25 17.32
CA ASN A 94 26.51 -3.76 16.05
C ASN A 94 25.01 -4.10 15.95
N SER A 95 24.22 -3.09 15.63
CA SER A 95 22.77 -3.21 15.52
C SER A 95 22.33 -2.62 14.18
N THR A 96 21.50 -3.36 13.46
CA THR A 96 20.86 -2.88 12.24
C THR A 96 19.37 -3.11 12.38
N THR A 97 18.66 -2.05 12.74
CA THR A 97 17.20 -2.06 12.85
C THR A 97 16.61 -1.59 11.53
N ILE A 98 15.63 -2.34 11.02
CA ILE A 98 14.91 -2.02 9.80
C ILE A 98 13.42 -2.11 10.09
N ASP A 99 12.77 -0.95 10.07
CA ASP A 99 11.33 -0.82 10.21
C ASP A 99 10.75 -0.46 8.84
N ILE A 100 10.07 -1.43 8.23
CA ILE A 100 9.43 -1.28 6.93
C ILE A 100 7.92 -1.35 7.11
N SER A 101 7.20 -0.34 6.65
CA SER A 101 5.75 -0.34 6.55
C SER A 101 5.33 -0.12 5.10
N ALA A 102 4.33 -0.89 4.69
CA ALA A 102 3.66 -0.77 3.39
C ALA A 102 2.15 -0.51 3.61
N ASP A 103 1.79 0.05 4.76
CA ASP A 103 0.42 0.02 5.23
C ASP A 103 -0.52 0.80 4.32
N GLY A 104 -1.66 0.16 4.04
CA GLY A 104 -2.80 0.81 3.43
C GLY A 104 -3.51 1.75 4.40
N GLY A 105 -4.41 2.56 3.84
CA GLY A 105 -5.22 3.50 4.63
C GLY A 105 -6.58 2.95 5.05
N THR A 106 -7.47 3.85 5.45
CA THR A 106 -8.91 3.56 5.59
C THR A 106 -9.62 4.08 4.36
N ALA A 107 -10.41 3.22 3.71
CA ALA A 107 -11.17 3.58 2.51
C ALA A 107 -12.67 3.50 2.80
N ILE A 108 -13.37 4.61 2.55
CA ILE A 108 -14.82 4.74 2.75
C ILE A 108 -15.42 5.14 1.41
N ALA A 109 -16.38 4.37 0.94
CA ALA A 109 -17.18 4.66 -0.24
C ALA A 109 -18.65 4.76 0.19
N ASP A 110 -19.34 5.80 -0.26
CA ASP A 110 -20.78 5.96 -0.09
C ASP A 110 -21.39 6.27 -1.46
N ALA A 111 -22.42 5.50 -1.80
CA ALA A 111 -23.18 5.60 -3.03
C ALA A 111 -24.67 5.80 -2.72
N SER A 112 -25.01 6.36 -1.57
CA SER A 112 -26.39 6.57 -1.15
C SER A 112 -27.16 7.41 -2.18
N GLY A 113 -28.34 6.91 -2.53
CA GLY A 113 -29.36 7.71 -3.21
C GLY A 113 -30.04 8.67 -2.22
N GLY A 114 -30.72 9.68 -2.75
CA GLY A 114 -31.48 10.62 -1.92
C GLY A 114 -32.85 10.10 -1.50
N ASP A 115 -33.53 10.82 -0.60
CA ASP A 115 -34.95 10.65 -0.27
C ASP A 115 -35.83 11.69 -1.01
N TYR A 116 -37.16 11.51 -1.02
CA TYR A 116 -38.13 12.44 -1.64
C TYR A 116 -37.96 12.66 -3.14
N ASN A 117 -37.50 11.65 -3.87
CA ASN A 117 -37.33 11.75 -5.32
C ASN A 117 -38.63 11.42 -6.05
N ILE A 118 -38.91 12.20 -7.10
CA ILE A 118 -40.04 12.02 -8.01
C ILE A 118 -39.47 12.01 -9.42
N ALA A 119 -39.84 11.04 -10.26
CA ALA A 119 -39.48 11.01 -11.67
C ALA A 119 -40.71 10.70 -12.54
N PHE A 120 -40.81 11.37 -13.69
CA PHE A 120 -41.92 11.23 -14.65
C PHE A 120 -41.38 11.03 -16.07
N VAL A 121 -42.14 10.31 -16.88
CA VAL A 121 -41.95 10.14 -18.33
C VAL A 121 -43.12 10.79 -19.07
N SER A 122 -42.91 11.28 -20.30
CA SER A 122 -43.91 12.05 -21.07
C SER A 122 -44.20 11.45 -22.44
#